data_AF-A0A5J9UR12-F1
#
_entry.id   AF-A0A5J9UR12-F1
#
_cell.length_a   1.000
_cell.length_b   1.000
_cell.length_c   1.000
_cell.angle_alpha   90.00
_cell.angle_beta   90.00
_cell.angle_gamma   90.00
#
_symmetry.space_group_name_H-M   'P 1'
#
loop_
_entity.id
_entity.type
_entity.pdbx_description
1 polymer ?
#
loop_
_entity_poly.entity_id
_entity_poly.type
_entity_poly.pdbx_seq_one_letter_code
_entity_poly.pdbx_strand_id
1 'polypeptide(L)'
;VTGEAEYTDDTPIPTNTLHAALVLSKKAHARILSIDDSLAKSSPGFTGLFLSKDVPGSNRTEPVIPGEKIFATDVVTCVGQVPLRLIPFTDDIIGIVVADKIYIEYSELPAILSMEEAVKTGSFHPNTKRCLVKGNVEQCFMSDGCERIISGEVKVAGQEHFYMEPQCTLVWPVDSGNEIHMVSSTQ
;
A
#
# COMPACT_ATOMS: atom_id res chain seq x y z
N VAL A 1 12.07 13.28 -29.49
CA VAL A 1 12.77 12.43 -28.49
C VAL A 1 13.94 13.18 -27.87
N THR A 2 13.72 14.43 -27.45
CA THR A 2 14.75 15.36 -26.98
C THR A 2 15.01 15.24 -25.47
N GLY A 3 14.13 14.54 -24.73
CA GLY A 3 14.18 14.47 -23.27
C GLY A 3 13.58 15.69 -22.57
N GLU A 4 12.86 16.55 -23.30
CA GLU A 4 12.30 17.80 -22.76
C GLU A 4 10.94 17.63 -22.07
N ALA A 5 10.36 16.43 -22.11
CA ALA A 5 9.12 16.14 -21.39
C ALA A 5 9.44 15.91 -19.92
N GLU A 6 8.85 16.72 -19.04
CA GLU A 6 9.04 16.62 -17.60
C GLU A 6 8.13 15.54 -16.99
N TYR A 7 8.75 14.63 -16.26
CA TYR A 7 8.11 13.69 -15.34
C TYR A 7 8.18 14.23 -13.90
N THR A 8 7.55 13.54 -12.95
CA THR A 8 7.41 14.06 -11.58
C THR A 8 8.76 14.38 -10.96
N ASP A 9 9.74 13.47 -11.11
CA ASP A 9 11.08 13.60 -10.54
C ASP A 9 12.00 14.57 -11.31
N ASP A 10 11.58 15.01 -12.50
CA ASP A 10 12.28 16.07 -13.25
C ASP A 10 11.92 17.47 -12.73
N THR A 11 10.89 17.58 -11.88
CA THR A 11 10.43 18.86 -11.33
C THR A 11 11.52 19.54 -10.51
N PRO A 12 11.86 20.82 -10.76
CA PRO A 12 12.84 21.54 -9.97
C PRO A 12 12.49 21.54 -8.47
N ILE A 13 13.40 20.98 -7.67
CA ILE A 13 13.18 20.77 -6.26
C ILE A 13 13.36 22.09 -5.47
N PRO A 14 12.40 22.48 -4.60
CA PRO A 14 12.55 23.64 -3.73
C PRO A 14 13.77 23.53 -2.79
N THR A 15 14.30 24.68 -2.36
CA THR A 15 15.39 24.70 -1.37
C THR A 15 14.91 24.09 -0.04
N ASN A 16 15.79 23.34 0.64
CA ASN A 16 15.49 22.61 1.89
C ASN A 16 14.45 21.50 1.73
N THR A 17 14.25 20.97 0.53
CA THR A 17 13.43 19.76 0.34
C THR A 17 14.05 18.59 1.09
N LEU A 18 13.17 17.77 1.66
CA LEU A 18 13.52 16.54 2.35
C LEU A 18 13.02 15.35 1.53
N HIS A 19 13.80 14.29 1.51
CA HIS A 19 13.37 13.00 0.98
C HIS A 19 12.70 12.17 2.07
N ALA A 20 11.84 11.25 1.67
CA ALA A 20 11.14 10.35 2.59
C ALA A 20 11.28 8.90 2.15
N ALA A 21 11.54 8.03 3.12
CA ALA A 21 11.58 6.59 2.95
C ALA A 21 10.46 5.93 3.77
N LEU A 22 9.85 4.89 3.21
CA LEU A 22 8.84 4.11 3.92
C LEU A 22 9.51 2.99 4.70
N VAL A 23 9.10 2.78 5.94
CA VAL A 23 9.43 1.55 6.67
C VAL A 23 8.27 0.60 6.44
N LEU A 24 8.54 -0.55 5.85
CA LEU A 24 7.52 -1.50 5.44
C LEU A 24 7.45 -2.71 6.37
N SER A 25 6.23 -3.20 6.58
CA SER A 25 5.99 -4.45 7.30
C SER A 25 6.72 -5.61 6.61
N LYS A 26 7.46 -6.38 7.41
CA LYS A 26 8.10 -7.63 6.98
C LYS A 26 7.22 -8.87 7.27
N LYS A 27 5.98 -8.66 7.73
CA LYS A 27 5.05 -9.72 8.15
C LYS A 27 3.72 -9.62 7.40
N ALA A 28 3.18 -10.76 6.99
CA ALA A 28 1.90 -10.83 6.29
C ALA A 28 0.70 -10.55 7.21
N HIS A 29 0.74 -10.98 8.47
CA HIS A 29 -0.26 -10.61 9.46
C HIS A 29 0.38 -10.68 10.84
N ALA A 30 0.46 -9.55 11.56
CA ALA A 30 1.11 -9.51 12.86
C ALA A 30 0.67 -8.31 13.69
N ARG A 31 0.69 -8.44 15.01
CA ARG A 31 0.61 -7.31 15.94
C ARG A 31 1.98 -6.65 16.08
N ILE A 32 2.03 -5.32 16.02
CA ILE A 32 3.22 -4.54 16.36
C ILE A 32 3.30 -4.47 17.89
N LEU A 33 4.40 -4.96 18.46
CA LEU A 33 4.64 -4.94 19.90
C LEU A 33 5.41 -3.70 20.32
N SER A 34 6.48 -3.40 19.59
CA SER A 34 7.37 -2.28 19.88
C SER A 34 8.09 -1.83 18.60
N ILE A 35 8.57 -0.58 18.62
CA ILE A 35 9.34 0.04 17.54
C ILE A 35 10.57 0.67 18.19
N ASP A 36 11.76 0.27 17.75
CA ASP A 36 13.04 0.84 18.16
C ASP A 36 13.66 1.58 16.98
N ASP A 37 13.78 2.90 17.12
CA ASP A 37 14.34 3.83 16.15
C ASP A 37 15.66 4.47 16.61
N SER A 38 16.29 3.93 17.67
CA SER A 38 17.51 4.48 18.27
C SER A 38 18.68 4.57 17.28
N LEU A 39 18.85 3.55 16.44
CA LEU A 39 19.87 3.54 15.37
C LEU A 39 19.54 4.49 14.22
N ALA A 40 18.25 4.71 13.93
CA ALA A 40 17.82 5.68 12.93
C ALA A 40 18.07 7.11 13.41
N LYS A 41 17.69 7.43 14.65
CA LYS A 41 17.89 8.74 15.30
C LYS A 41 19.35 9.15 15.41
N SER A 42 20.25 8.20 15.59
CA SER A 42 21.69 8.46 15.66
C SER A 42 22.37 8.58 14.30
N SER A 43 21.64 8.33 13.20
CA SER A 43 22.18 8.53 11.86
C SER A 43 22.27 10.04 11.56
N PRO A 44 23.36 10.53 10.95
CA PRO A 44 23.45 11.92 10.45
C PRO A 44 22.22 12.23 9.60
N GLY A 45 21.74 13.47 9.52
CA GLY A 45 20.63 13.85 8.61
C GLY A 45 19.22 13.30 8.94
N PHE A 46 19.08 12.48 9.98
CA PHE A 46 17.78 12.08 10.51
C PHE A 46 16.97 13.32 10.91
N THR A 47 15.82 13.54 10.28
CA THR A 47 14.96 14.72 10.53
C THR A 47 13.72 14.34 11.33
N GLY A 48 13.11 13.19 11.04
CA GLY A 48 11.98 12.71 11.82
C GLY A 48 11.45 11.35 11.39
N LEU A 49 10.67 10.76 12.28
CA LEU A 49 9.91 9.53 12.07
C LEU A 49 8.45 9.83 12.39
N PHE A 50 7.57 9.51 11.44
CA PHE A 50 6.13 9.80 11.53
C PHE A 50 5.35 8.49 11.62
N LEU A 51 4.47 8.46 12.61
CA LEU A 51 3.57 7.37 12.97
C LEU A 51 2.11 7.76 12.68
N SER A 52 1.22 6.79 12.81
CA SER A 52 -0.24 7.01 12.77
C SER A 52 -0.74 8.14 13.69
N LYS A 53 -0.10 8.34 14.85
CA LYS A 53 -0.45 9.39 15.82
C LYS A 53 -0.07 10.81 15.36
N ASP A 54 0.83 10.93 14.38
CA ASP A 54 1.32 12.21 13.88
C ASP A 54 0.50 12.71 12.69
N VAL A 55 -0.48 11.93 12.22
CA VAL A 55 -1.40 12.34 11.15
C VAL A 55 -2.37 13.39 11.68
N PRO A 56 -2.33 14.65 11.17
CA PRO A 56 -3.32 15.64 11.55
C PRO A 56 -4.68 15.25 10.99
N GLY A 57 -5.66 15.00 11.85
CA GLY A 57 -7.01 14.60 11.47
C GLY A 57 -7.22 13.09 11.56
N SER A 58 -7.42 12.43 10.41
CA SER A 58 -7.80 11.02 10.36
C SER A 58 -6.71 10.18 9.72
N ASN A 59 -6.26 9.14 10.42
CA ASN A 59 -5.37 8.11 9.86
C ASN A 59 -6.11 7.11 8.94
N ARG A 60 -7.31 7.46 8.46
CA ARG A 60 -8.10 6.66 7.51
C ARG A 60 -8.08 7.36 6.17
N THR A 61 -7.72 6.62 5.12
CA THR A 61 -7.65 7.14 3.74
C THR A 61 -8.85 6.69 2.90
N GLU A 62 -9.39 5.48 3.16
CA GLU A 62 -10.66 4.91 2.65
C GLU A 62 -11.13 5.40 1.25
N PRO A 63 -10.28 5.38 0.20
CA PRO A 63 -10.66 5.97 -1.09
C PRO A 63 -11.73 5.15 -1.83
N VAL A 64 -11.79 3.84 -1.57
CA VAL A 64 -12.69 2.90 -2.26
C VAL A 64 -13.34 1.91 -1.28
N ILE A 65 -12.57 1.38 -0.33
CA ILE A 65 -13.02 0.39 0.64
C ILE A 65 -12.81 0.93 2.06
N PRO A 66 -13.82 0.85 2.95
CA PRO A 66 -13.66 1.22 4.35
C PRO A 66 -12.58 0.40 5.06
N GLY A 67 -11.84 1.04 5.97
CA GLY A 67 -10.83 0.40 6.82
C GLY A 67 -9.37 0.59 6.42
N GLU A 68 -9.07 1.22 5.27
CA GLU A 68 -7.69 1.50 4.87
C GLU A 68 -7.08 2.65 5.69
N LYS A 69 -5.87 2.43 6.20
CA LYS A 69 -5.14 3.37 7.04
C LYS A 69 -3.89 3.89 6.32
N ILE A 70 -3.55 5.15 6.55
CA ILE A 70 -2.32 5.76 6.02
C ILE A 70 -1.10 5.06 6.64
N PHE A 71 -1.08 4.97 7.97
CA PHE A 71 -0.08 4.20 8.71
C PHE A 71 -0.74 3.06 9.50
N ALA A 72 -0.13 1.87 9.48
CA ALA A 72 -0.55 0.78 10.35
C ALA A 72 -0.46 1.22 11.83
N THR A 73 -1.44 0.79 12.63
CA THR A 73 -1.47 1.11 14.08
C THR A 73 -0.96 -0.07 14.88
N ASP A 74 -1.82 -1.02 15.18
CA ASP A 74 -1.56 -2.12 16.11
C ASP A 74 -1.27 -3.42 15.37
N VAL A 75 -1.80 -3.56 14.15
CA VAL A 75 -1.73 -4.78 13.35
C VAL A 75 -1.36 -4.40 11.92
N VAL A 76 -0.40 -5.15 11.37
CA VAL A 76 -0.07 -5.18 9.95
C VAL A 76 -0.78 -6.37 9.31
N THR A 77 -1.25 -6.19 8.08
CA THR A 77 -2.15 -7.11 7.36
C THR A 77 -1.62 -7.55 6.00
N CYS A 78 -0.44 -7.05 5.61
CA CYS A 78 0.35 -7.58 4.50
C CYS A 78 1.83 -7.22 4.65
N VAL A 79 2.69 -7.96 3.94
CA VAL A 79 4.08 -7.53 3.69
C VAL A 79 4.02 -6.30 2.80
N GLY A 80 4.81 -5.27 3.10
CA GLY A 80 4.77 -4.01 2.37
C GLY A 80 3.81 -2.95 2.93
N GLN A 81 2.95 -3.28 3.91
CA GLN A 81 2.14 -2.26 4.57
C GLN A 81 3.03 -1.27 5.32
N VAL A 82 2.70 0.02 5.31
CA VAL A 82 3.50 1.08 5.93
C VAL A 82 3.08 1.31 7.39
N PRO A 83 3.80 0.83 8.42
CA PRO A 83 3.60 1.27 9.80
C PRO A 83 4.17 2.66 10.09
N LEU A 84 5.20 3.08 9.36
CA LEU A 84 5.96 4.29 9.63
C LEU A 84 6.42 4.95 8.33
N ARG A 85 6.48 6.29 8.33
CA ARG A 85 7.22 7.05 7.34
C ARG A 85 8.44 7.68 8.00
N LEU A 86 9.61 7.37 7.46
CA LEU A 86 10.84 8.05 7.84
C LEU A 86 11.05 9.24 6.89
N ILE A 87 11.34 10.42 7.43
CA ILE A 87 11.76 11.58 6.63
C ILE A 87 13.22 11.85 6.95
N PRO A 88 14.14 11.55 6.02
CA PRO A 88 15.39 12.31 6.06
C PRO A 88 16.15 12.46 4.73
N PHE A 89 17.12 13.39 4.79
CA PHE A 89 18.27 13.60 3.91
C PHE A 89 18.14 14.55 2.73
N THR A 90 19.29 15.15 2.40
CA THR A 90 19.59 15.88 1.16
C THR A 90 19.68 14.95 -0.06
N ASP A 91 19.57 13.63 0.15
CA ASP A 91 19.77 12.56 -0.84
C ASP A 91 18.87 11.36 -0.47
N ASP A 92 18.16 10.82 -1.46
CA ASP A 92 17.16 9.77 -1.35
C ASP A 92 17.71 8.42 -0.88
N ILE A 93 18.91 8.04 -1.31
CA ILE A 93 19.54 6.74 -1.01
C ILE A 93 19.78 6.60 0.50
N ILE A 94 20.18 7.68 1.15
CA ILE A 94 20.50 7.65 2.58
C ILE A 94 19.23 7.42 3.41
N GLY A 95 18.09 7.94 2.96
CA GLY A 95 16.78 7.72 3.59
C GLY A 95 16.43 6.24 3.68
N ILE A 96 16.65 5.48 2.60
CA ILE A 96 16.38 4.04 2.54
C ILE A 96 17.28 3.28 3.53
N VAL A 97 18.57 3.60 3.54
CA VAL A 97 19.55 2.95 4.44
C VAL A 97 19.20 3.18 5.91
N VAL A 98 18.69 4.37 6.26
CA VAL A 98 18.28 4.68 7.64
C VAL A 98 16.94 4.04 8.00
N ALA A 99 16.00 3.95 7.07
CA ALA A 99 14.73 3.24 7.29
C ALA A 99 14.97 1.78 7.68
N ASP A 100 15.96 1.13 7.07
CA ASP A 100 16.34 -0.25 7.38
C ASP A 100 16.97 -0.45 8.77
N LYS A 101 17.38 0.63 9.44
CA LYS A 101 17.88 0.57 10.83
C LYS A 101 16.77 0.57 11.88
N ILE A 102 15.52 0.77 11.47
CA ILE A 102 14.37 0.72 12.37
C ILE A 102 14.00 -0.73 12.63
N TYR A 103 14.00 -1.11 13.90
CA TYR A 103 13.60 -2.44 14.33
C TYR A 103 12.14 -2.41 14.79
N ILE A 104 11.34 -3.34 14.26
CA ILE A 104 9.95 -3.51 14.67
C ILE A 104 9.79 -4.92 15.22
N GLU A 105 9.33 -5.00 16.46
CA GLU A 105 9.00 -6.26 17.10
C GLU A 105 7.56 -6.65 16.78
N TYR A 106 7.38 -7.90 16.33
CA TYR A 106 6.10 -8.42 15.90
C TYR A 106 5.69 -9.65 16.71
N SER A 107 4.38 -9.78 16.98
CA SER A 107 3.74 -11.04 17.32
C SER A 107 2.92 -11.49 16.12
N GLU A 108 3.36 -12.56 15.44
CA GLU A 108 2.69 -13.07 14.24
C GLU A 108 1.28 -13.58 14.55
N LEU A 109 0.36 -13.32 13.60
CA LEU A 109 -1.02 -13.74 13.64
C LEU A 109 -1.30 -14.66 12.44
N PRO A 110 -2.32 -15.54 12.50
CA PRO A 110 -2.68 -16.38 11.36
C PRO A 110 -3.03 -15.54 10.14
N ALA A 111 -2.29 -15.72 9.03
CA ALA A 111 -2.51 -15.00 7.78
C ALA A 111 -3.31 -15.88 6.80
N ILE A 112 -4.22 -15.26 6.04
CA ILE A 112 -4.93 -15.91 4.93
C ILE A 112 -4.22 -15.52 3.63
N LEU A 113 -3.60 -16.48 2.96
CA LEU A 113 -2.71 -16.20 1.81
C LEU A 113 -3.20 -16.77 0.48
N SER A 114 -4.31 -17.53 0.49
CA SER A 114 -4.87 -18.17 -0.70
C SER A 114 -6.38 -17.95 -0.80
N MET A 115 -6.89 -18.02 -2.04
CA MET A 115 -8.34 -17.92 -2.29
C MET A 115 -9.09 -19.09 -1.63
N GLU A 116 -8.51 -20.28 -1.63
CA GLU A 116 -9.07 -21.50 -1.05
C GLU A 116 -9.23 -21.36 0.48
N GLU A 117 -8.24 -20.77 1.14
CA GLU A 117 -8.30 -20.51 2.58
C GLU A 117 -9.32 -19.42 2.92
N ALA A 118 -9.39 -18.35 2.12
CA ALA A 118 -10.42 -17.32 2.28
C ALA A 118 -11.83 -17.90 2.15
N VAL A 119 -12.06 -18.77 1.15
CA VAL A 119 -13.33 -19.47 0.97
C VAL A 119 -13.63 -20.39 2.15
N LYS A 120 -12.66 -21.19 2.59
CA LYS A 120 -12.81 -22.12 3.72
C LYS A 120 -13.16 -21.41 5.03
N THR A 121 -12.61 -20.23 5.25
CA THR A 121 -12.80 -19.43 6.48
C THR A 121 -13.94 -18.42 6.38
N GLY A 122 -14.57 -18.28 5.21
CA GLY A 122 -15.62 -17.29 4.97
C GLY A 122 -15.11 -15.85 5.03
N SER A 123 -13.82 -15.63 4.78
CA SER A 123 -13.18 -14.32 4.87
C SER A 123 -13.35 -13.55 3.56
N PHE A 124 -14.47 -12.82 3.46
CA PHE A 124 -14.82 -12.02 2.29
C PHE A 124 -15.03 -10.55 2.68
N HIS A 125 -14.74 -9.63 1.75
CA HIS A 125 -15.14 -8.24 1.93
C HIS A 125 -16.69 -8.13 1.95
N PRO A 126 -17.26 -7.32 2.86
CA PRO A 126 -18.70 -7.16 2.96
C PRO A 126 -19.29 -6.57 1.67
N ASN A 127 -20.51 -6.96 1.33
CA ASN A 127 -21.27 -6.44 0.18
C ASN A 127 -20.61 -6.62 -1.20
N THR A 128 -19.68 -7.58 -1.35
CA THR A 128 -18.98 -7.85 -2.62
C THR A 128 -19.56 -9.00 -3.44
N LYS A 129 -20.53 -9.77 -2.90
CA LYS A 129 -21.17 -10.86 -3.64
C LYS A 129 -21.92 -10.29 -4.86
N ARG A 130 -21.43 -10.64 -6.06
CA ARG A 130 -22.09 -10.34 -7.33
C ARG A 130 -22.63 -11.63 -7.94
N CYS A 131 -23.83 -11.57 -8.48
CA CYS A 131 -24.46 -12.69 -9.19
C CYS A 131 -25.22 -12.13 -10.38
N LEU A 132 -24.98 -12.69 -11.56
CA LEU A 132 -25.74 -12.38 -12.77
C LEU A 132 -26.39 -13.67 -13.25
N VAL A 133 -27.71 -13.66 -13.34
CA VAL A 133 -28.51 -14.81 -13.80
C VAL A 133 -29.38 -14.35 -14.95
N LYS A 134 -29.40 -15.13 -16.03
CA LYS A 134 -30.25 -14.87 -17.20
C LYS A 134 -30.89 -16.18 -17.66
N GLY A 135 -32.23 -16.19 -17.72
CA GLY A 135 -32.99 -17.40 -18.03
C GLY A 135 -33.06 -18.38 -16.85
N ASN A 136 -33.38 -19.63 -17.15
CA ASN A 136 -33.46 -20.72 -16.17
C ASN A 136 -32.38 -21.76 -16.48
N VAL A 137 -31.25 -21.65 -15.79
CA VAL A 137 -30.06 -22.49 -16.00
C VAL A 137 -30.33 -23.92 -15.56
N GLU A 138 -31.02 -24.08 -14.42
CA GLU A 138 -31.41 -25.37 -13.86
C GLU A 138 -32.29 -26.16 -14.82
N GLN A 139 -33.28 -25.52 -15.43
CA GLN A 139 -34.14 -26.14 -16.44
C GLN A 139 -33.34 -26.59 -17.67
N CYS A 140 -32.37 -25.80 -18.10
CA CYS A 140 -31.50 -26.16 -19.23
C CYS A 140 -30.69 -27.43 -18.94
N PHE A 141 -30.08 -27.52 -17.75
CA PHE A 141 -29.34 -28.70 -17.31
C PHE A 141 -30.21 -29.94 -17.11
N MET A 142 -31.47 -29.77 -16.68
CA MET A 142 -32.42 -30.88 -16.52
C MET A 142 -33.10 -31.32 -17.82
N SER A 143 -32.98 -30.53 -18.89
CA SER A 143 -33.55 -30.86 -20.20
C SER A 143 -32.61 -31.75 -21.03
N ASP A 144 -33.16 -32.48 -21.99
CA ASP A 144 -32.39 -33.22 -22.99
C ASP A 144 -31.71 -32.31 -24.05
N GLY A 145 -31.76 -30.98 -23.86
CA GLY A 145 -31.17 -30.01 -24.79
C GLY A 145 -29.65 -29.91 -24.73
N CYS A 146 -29.02 -30.45 -23.69
CA CYS A 146 -27.57 -30.44 -23.52
C CYS A 146 -26.95 -31.79 -23.94
N GLU A 147 -26.33 -31.86 -25.12
CA GLU A 147 -25.66 -33.09 -25.58
C GLU A 147 -24.46 -33.48 -24.70
N ARG A 148 -23.74 -32.48 -24.16
CA ARG A 148 -22.58 -32.67 -23.29
C ARG A 148 -22.51 -31.60 -22.21
N ILE A 149 -22.04 -31.99 -21.04
CA ILE A 149 -21.71 -31.09 -19.93
C ILE A 149 -20.21 -31.18 -19.68
N ILE A 150 -19.53 -30.03 -19.71
CA ILE A 150 -18.10 -29.93 -19.43
C ILE A 150 -17.94 -29.04 -18.21
N SER A 151 -17.20 -29.54 -17.22
CA SER A 151 -16.85 -28.80 -16.01
C SER A 151 -15.34 -28.71 -15.85
N GLY A 152 -14.88 -27.63 -15.24
CA GLY A 152 -13.47 -27.39 -15.00
C GLY A 152 -13.25 -26.13 -14.18
N GLU A 153 -12.00 -25.93 -13.76
CA GLU A 153 -11.55 -24.76 -13.03
C GLU A 153 -10.36 -24.14 -13.79
N VAL A 154 -10.26 -22.80 -13.75
CA VAL A 154 -9.12 -22.06 -14.28
C VAL A 154 -8.60 -21.12 -13.20
N LYS A 155 -7.27 -21.06 -13.07
CA LYS A 155 -6.58 -20.09 -12.22
C LYS A 155 -5.77 -19.15 -13.09
N VAL A 156 -5.89 -17.86 -12.82
CA VAL A 156 -5.11 -16.81 -13.48
C VAL A 156 -4.32 -16.09 -12.39
N ALA A 157 -3.01 -15.94 -12.61
CA ALA A 157 -2.12 -15.32 -11.64
C ALA A 157 -2.25 -13.78 -11.66
N GLY A 158 -1.63 -13.13 -10.67
CA GLY A 158 -1.50 -11.67 -10.66
C GLY A 158 -0.52 -11.16 -11.72
N GLN A 159 -0.58 -9.86 -11.96
CA GLN A 159 0.28 -9.14 -12.89
C GLN A 159 0.64 -7.78 -12.30
N GLU A 160 1.92 -7.41 -12.35
CA GLU A 160 2.37 -6.06 -11.99
C GLU A 160 2.26 -5.14 -13.21
N HIS A 161 1.89 -3.88 -12.99
CA HIS A 161 1.75 -2.88 -14.05
C HIS A 161 3.08 -2.63 -14.74
N PHE A 162 4.16 -2.57 -13.96
CA PHE A 162 5.53 -2.35 -14.43
C PHE A 162 5.65 -1.07 -15.28
N TYR A 163 5.00 0.00 -14.83
CA TYR A 163 5.16 1.33 -15.40
C TYR A 163 6.62 1.77 -15.31
N MET A 164 7.08 2.52 -16.33
CA MET A 164 8.48 2.93 -16.44
C MET A 164 8.82 4.14 -15.54
N GLU A 165 7.83 4.97 -15.22
CA GLU A 165 7.96 6.01 -14.17
C GLU A 165 7.38 5.43 -12.87
N PRO A 166 8.20 5.16 -11.84
CA PRO A 166 7.71 4.69 -10.55
C PRO A 166 6.84 5.73 -9.83
N GLN A 167 6.15 5.30 -8.77
CA GLN A 167 5.40 6.21 -7.91
C GLN A 167 6.33 7.31 -7.37
N CYS A 168 6.01 8.56 -7.71
CA CYS A 168 6.73 9.74 -7.26
C CYS A 168 5.74 10.82 -6.85
N THR A 169 6.06 11.55 -5.78
CA THR A 169 5.26 12.68 -5.33
C THR A 169 6.15 13.70 -4.65
N LEU A 170 6.14 14.93 -5.18
CA LEU A 170 6.79 16.09 -4.61
C LEU A 170 5.73 16.99 -3.98
N VAL A 171 5.95 17.39 -2.73
CA VAL A 171 5.01 18.20 -1.96
C VAL A 171 5.75 19.33 -1.26
N TRP A 172 5.23 20.54 -1.32
CA TRP A 172 5.76 21.66 -0.53
C TRP A 172 4.65 22.61 -0.08
N PRO A 173 4.78 23.21 1.12
CA PRO A 173 3.87 24.23 1.58
C PRO A 173 4.07 25.53 0.80
N VAL A 174 2.96 26.20 0.51
CA VAL A 174 2.89 27.57 -0.02
C VAL A 174 2.00 28.42 0.91
N ASP A 175 1.94 29.74 0.68
CA ASP A 175 1.20 30.68 1.52
C ASP A 175 1.45 30.49 3.04
N SER A 176 2.73 30.50 3.43
CA SER A 176 3.16 30.31 4.82
C SER A 176 2.66 29.01 5.50
N GLY A 177 2.30 27.98 4.71
CA GLY A 177 1.85 26.68 5.21
C GLY A 177 0.33 26.51 5.26
N ASN A 178 -0.44 27.50 4.80
CA ASN A 178 -1.90 27.37 4.69
C ASN A 178 -2.33 26.54 3.48
N GLU A 179 -1.47 26.47 2.46
CA GLU A 179 -1.72 25.75 1.22
C GLU A 179 -0.58 24.75 0.97
N ILE A 180 -0.90 23.69 0.24
CA ILE A 180 0.04 22.63 -0.11
C ILE A 180 0.01 22.49 -1.63
N HIS A 181 1.18 22.64 -2.26
CA HIS A 181 1.36 22.30 -3.67
C HIS A 181 1.88 20.87 -3.78
N MET A 182 1.36 20.12 -4.75
CA MET A 182 1.70 18.72 -4.97
C MET A 182 1.83 18.44 -6.47
N VAL A 183 2.92 17.76 -6.83
CA VAL A 183 3.13 17.15 -8.16
C VAL A 183 3.27 15.65 -7.94
N SER A 184 2.48 14.83 -8.62
CA SER A 184 2.39 13.40 -8.38
C SER A 184 2.13 12.63 -9.68
N SER A 185 2.79 11.48 -9.84
CA SER A 185 2.48 10.53 -10.91
C SER A 185 1.22 9.74 -10.54
N THR A 186 0.05 10.25 -10.95
CA THR A 186 -1.28 9.70 -10.64
C THR A 186 -2.22 9.77 -11.86
N GLN A 187 -3.32 8.99 -11.82
CA GLN A 187 -4.40 8.98 -12.83
C GLN A 187 -5.58 9.87 -12.44
#